data_AF-A0A3D5YKH8-F1
#
_entry.id   AF-A0A3D5YKH8-F1
#
_cell.length_a   1.000
_cell.length_b   1.000
_cell.length_c   1.000
_cell.angle_alpha   90.00
_cell.angle_beta   90.00
_cell.angle_gamma   90.00
#
_symmetry.space_group_name_H-M   'P 1'
#
loop_
_entity.id
_entity.type
_entity.pdbx_description
1 polymer ?
#
loop_
_entity_poly.entity_id
_entity_poly.type
_entity_poly.pdbx_seq_one_letter_code
_entity_poly.pdbx_strand_id
1 'polypeptide(L)'
;MKPLKQQKEIWVLGSTGYVGAQLTKLLIQKHRDGGFLGRISTLGHRTILPWIMQNTNFFMSSLGKIQVQKFVDYPPDTVFHCARLAGRTDRSRRAAAKQGYLANVRLRSVFENLPKAPTVVYCSGTLMYGNTVAIANEEQPLSPIAYARAYEYAERPFTRKEEAEAILDVRTA
;
A
#
# COMPACT_ATOMS: atom_id res chain seq x y z
N MET A 1 29.99 12.07 -18.04
CA MET A 1 29.45 10.85 -17.40
C MET A 1 27.97 11.07 -17.13
N LYS A 2 27.05 10.30 -17.73
CA LYS A 2 25.63 10.34 -17.32
C LYS A 2 25.56 9.76 -15.91
N PRO A 3 24.82 10.38 -14.96
CA PRO A 3 24.63 9.78 -13.64
C PRO A 3 24.01 8.39 -13.82
N LEU A 4 24.60 7.38 -13.17
CA LEU A 4 24.01 6.04 -13.13
C LEU A 4 22.58 6.17 -12.61
N LYS A 5 21.60 5.69 -13.38
CA LYS A 5 20.21 5.65 -12.93
C LYS A 5 20.17 4.85 -11.62
N GLN A 6 19.76 5.51 -10.53
CA GLN A 6 19.66 4.88 -9.22
C GLN A 6 18.74 3.65 -9.30
N GLN A 7 19.21 2.50 -8.80
CA GLN A 7 18.39 1.31 -8.70
C GLN A 7 17.27 1.56 -7.69
N LYS A 8 16.03 1.22 -8.06
CA LYS A 8 14.85 1.41 -7.21
C LYS A 8 14.32 0.09 -6.67
N GLU A 9 13.99 0.04 -5.39
CA GLU A 9 13.21 -1.05 -4.80
C GLU A 9 11.75 -0.61 -4.64
N ILE A 10 10.86 -1.15 -5.47
CA ILE A 10 9.43 -0.84 -5.43
C ILE A 10 8.68 -1.99 -4.79
N TRP A 11 7.91 -1.67 -3.75
CA TRP A 11 7.04 -2.62 -3.06
C TRP A 11 5.58 -2.44 -3.48
N VAL A 12 4.87 -3.55 -3.71
CA VAL A 12 3.41 -3.56 -3.87
C VAL A 12 2.78 -4.46 -2.81
N LEU A 13 2.12 -3.85 -1.83
CA LEU A 13 1.37 -4.58 -0.80
C LEU A 13 -0.05 -4.85 -1.32
N GLY A 14 -0.49 -6.11 -1.29
CA GLY A 14 -1.77 -6.51 -1.88
C GLY A 14 -1.69 -6.73 -3.39
N SER A 15 -0.55 -7.21 -3.87
CA SER A 15 -0.26 -7.38 -5.31
C SER A 15 -1.19 -8.36 -6.02
N THR A 16 -1.89 -9.23 -5.30
CA THR A 16 -2.86 -10.17 -5.87
C THR A 16 -4.31 -9.71 -5.76
N GLY A 17 -4.54 -8.49 -5.26
CA GLY A 17 -5.83 -7.82 -5.24
C GLY A 17 -6.17 -7.11 -6.55
N TYR A 18 -7.37 -6.56 -6.64
CA TYR A 18 -7.90 -5.92 -7.86
C TYR A 18 -6.96 -4.82 -8.42
N VAL A 19 -6.65 -3.80 -7.61
CA VAL A 19 -5.76 -2.70 -8.01
C VAL A 19 -4.30 -3.15 -8.06
N GLY A 20 -3.85 -3.84 -7.01
CA GLY A 20 -2.45 -4.25 -6.87
C GLY A 20 -1.95 -5.15 -8.01
N ALA A 21 -2.80 -6.02 -8.56
CA ALA A 21 -2.43 -6.86 -9.69
C ALA A 21 -2.19 -6.02 -10.96
N GLN A 22 -3.10 -5.09 -11.29
CA GLN A 22 -2.92 -4.24 -12.46
C GLN A 22 -1.70 -3.33 -12.34
N LEU A 23 -1.49 -2.75 -11.15
CA LEU A 23 -0.29 -1.98 -10.86
C LEU A 23 0.99 -2.80 -11.03
N THR A 24 1.00 -4.03 -10.49
CA THR A 24 2.16 -4.93 -10.60
C THR A 24 2.45 -5.28 -12.07
N LYS A 25 1.40 -5.52 -12.87
CA LYS A 25 1.53 -5.76 -14.32
C LYS A 25 2.18 -4.57 -15.03
N LEU A 26 1.71 -3.36 -14.74
CA LEU A 26 2.28 -2.13 -15.31
C LEU A 26 3.75 -1.93 -14.89
N LEU A 27 4.08 -2.19 -13.63
CA LEU A 27 5.46 -2.06 -13.13
C LEU A 27 6.39 -3.07 -13.80
N ILE A 28 5.96 -4.33 -13.97
CA ILE A 28 6.74 -5.36 -14.69
C ILE A 28 6.97 -4.93 -16.14
N GLN A 29 5.95 -4.41 -16.82
CA GLN A 29 6.09 -3.93 -18.20
C GLN A 29 7.08 -2.77 -18.27
N LYS A 30 6.91 -1.74 -17.43
CA LYS A 30 7.84 -0.60 -17.37
C LYS A 30 9.28 -1.01 -17.05
N HIS A 31 9.45 -2.03 -16.20
CA HIS A 31 10.77 -2.56 -15.88
C HIS A 31 11.42 -3.23 -17.10
N ARG A 32 10.67 -4.09 -17.82
CA ARG A 32 11.14 -4.74 -19.06
C ARG A 32 11.49 -3.75 -20.15
N ASP A 33 10.72 -2.68 -20.27
CA ASP A 33 10.93 -1.62 -21.27
C ASP A 33 12.06 -0.63 -20.88
N GLY A 34 12.78 -0.88 -19.78
CA GLY A 34 13.88 -0.01 -19.32
C GLY A 34 13.42 1.33 -18.70
N GLY A 35 12.13 1.44 -18.37
CA GLY A 35 11.52 2.62 -17.76
C GLY A 35 12.10 2.94 -16.37
N PHE A 36 12.52 1.91 -15.63
CA PHE A 36 13.35 2.07 -14.43
C PHE A 36 14.27 0.86 -14.26
N LEU A 37 15.38 1.05 -13.53
CA LEU A 37 16.28 -0.02 -13.11
C LEU A 37 16.01 -0.34 -11.65
N GLY A 38 15.95 -1.62 -11.28
CA GLY A 38 15.76 -2.01 -9.89
C GLY A 38 15.02 -3.33 -9.71
N ARG A 39 14.31 -3.48 -8.60
CA ARG A 39 13.54 -4.68 -8.26
C ARG A 39 12.10 -4.31 -7.91
N ILE A 40 11.23 -5.29 -8.11
CA ILE A 40 9.83 -5.23 -7.69
C ILE A 40 9.65 -6.33 -6.63
N SER A 41 9.37 -5.92 -5.40
CA SER A 41 8.99 -6.80 -4.30
C SER A 41 7.49 -6.72 -4.08
N THR A 42 6.83 -7.86 -3.84
CA THR A 42 5.37 -7.89 -3.74
C THR A 42 4.89 -8.72 -2.57
N LEU A 43 3.76 -8.31 -1.97
CA LEU A 43 3.11 -9.05 -0.89
C LEU A 43 1.71 -9.48 -1.35
N GLY A 44 1.47 -10.78 -1.34
CA GLY A 44 0.15 -11.38 -1.53
C GLY A 44 -0.22 -12.28 -0.35
N HIS A 45 -1.52 -12.57 -0.19
CA HIS A 45 -1.99 -13.38 0.94
C HIS A 45 -2.26 -14.84 0.55
N ARG A 46 -3.38 -15.14 -0.12
CA ARG A 46 -3.80 -16.52 -0.46
C ARG A 46 -3.98 -16.77 -1.95
N THR A 47 -4.27 -15.73 -2.73
CA THR A 47 -4.44 -15.84 -4.17
C THR A 47 -3.09 -16.07 -4.83
N ILE A 48 -3.00 -17.11 -5.65
CA ILE A 48 -1.80 -17.47 -6.40
C ILE A 48 -1.91 -16.87 -7.81
N LEU A 49 -0.99 -15.98 -8.16
CA LEU A 49 -0.86 -15.43 -9.51
C LEU A 49 0.56 -15.74 -10.03
N PRO A 50 0.75 -16.84 -10.78
CA PRO A 50 2.08 -17.32 -11.19
C PRO A 50 2.91 -16.26 -11.89
N TRP A 51 2.27 -15.44 -12.74
CA TRP A 51 2.95 -14.38 -13.46
C TRP A 51 3.49 -13.27 -12.55
N ILE A 52 2.90 -13.00 -11.38
CA ILE A 52 3.49 -12.09 -10.39
C ILE A 52 4.66 -12.77 -9.69
N MET A 53 4.46 -14.01 -9.25
CA MET A 53 5.44 -14.77 -8.46
C MET A 53 6.74 -15.04 -9.23
N GLN A 54 6.64 -15.27 -10.54
CA GLN A 54 7.80 -15.51 -11.40
C GLN A 54 8.56 -14.24 -11.79
N ASN A 55 7.92 -13.07 -11.68
CA ASN A 55 8.48 -11.81 -12.19
C ASN A 55 8.79 -10.78 -11.08
N THR A 56 8.56 -11.15 -9.82
CA THR A 56 8.78 -10.26 -8.67
C THR A 56 9.36 -11.06 -7.51
N ASN A 57 9.98 -10.38 -6.56
CA ASN A 57 10.32 -10.97 -5.29
C ASN A 57 9.04 -11.10 -4.43
N PHE A 58 8.33 -12.21 -4.60
CA PHE A 58 7.00 -12.40 -4.02
C PHE A 58 7.06 -12.98 -2.61
N PHE A 59 6.38 -12.30 -1.69
CA PHE A 59 6.20 -12.75 -0.30
C PHE A 59 4.74 -13.13 -0.07
N MET A 60 4.50 -14.39 0.29
CA MET A 60 3.17 -14.85 0.69
C MET A 60 2.98 -14.66 2.20
N SER A 61 2.23 -13.66 2.62
CA SER A 61 1.91 -13.42 4.03
C SER A 61 0.67 -12.53 4.20
N SER A 62 0.10 -12.50 5.40
CA SER A 62 -0.90 -11.47 5.73
C SER A 62 -0.20 -10.16 6.09
N LEU A 63 -0.88 -9.03 5.87
CA LEU A 63 -0.33 -7.69 6.11
C LEU A 63 0.23 -7.53 7.53
N GLY A 64 -0.50 -8.01 8.54
CA GLY A 64 -0.08 -7.94 9.93
C GLY A 64 1.03 -8.93 10.32
N LYS A 65 1.38 -9.90 9.46
CA LYS A 65 2.34 -10.98 9.76
C LYS A 65 3.60 -10.97 8.89
N ILE A 66 3.73 -10.04 7.94
CA ILE A 66 4.98 -9.91 7.18
C ILE A 66 6.14 -9.63 8.16
N GLN A 67 7.28 -10.29 7.95
CA GLN A 67 8.45 -10.14 8.81
C GLN A 67 9.15 -8.82 8.49
N VAL A 68 9.52 -8.07 9.55
CA VAL A 68 10.19 -6.76 9.42
C VAL A 68 11.48 -6.87 8.61
N GLN A 69 12.22 -7.97 8.81
CA GLN A 69 13.48 -8.25 8.12
C GLN A 69 13.36 -8.15 6.59
N LYS A 70 12.18 -8.43 6.01
CA LYS A 70 12.01 -8.30 4.55
C LYS A 70 12.17 -6.86 4.05
N PHE A 71 11.78 -5.86 4.85
CA PHE A 71 12.01 -4.46 4.52
C PHE A 71 13.44 -3.99 4.84
N VAL A 72 14.23 -4.78 5.57
CA VAL A 72 15.65 -4.53 5.81
C VAL A 72 16.48 -5.15 4.69
N ASP A 73 16.17 -6.39 4.30
CA ASP A 73 16.83 -7.12 3.20
C ASP A 73 16.54 -6.47 1.83
N TYR A 74 15.34 -5.91 1.68
CA TYR A 74 14.85 -5.28 0.46
C TYR A 74 14.27 -3.88 0.80
N PRO A 75 15.13 -2.91 1.14
CA PRO A 75 14.68 -1.60 1.63
C PRO A 75 13.93 -0.84 0.54
N PRO A 76 12.64 -0.52 0.74
CA PRO A 76 11.84 0.17 -0.27
C PRO A 76 12.31 1.62 -0.50
N ASP A 77 12.32 2.04 -1.76
CA ASP A 77 12.26 3.46 -2.13
C ASP A 77 10.80 3.93 -2.21
N THR A 78 9.91 3.05 -2.67
CA THR A 78 8.49 3.34 -2.83
C THR A 78 7.64 2.14 -2.45
N VAL A 79 6.58 2.36 -1.68
CA VAL A 79 5.61 1.35 -1.28
C VAL A 79 4.23 1.73 -1.80
N PHE A 80 3.67 0.93 -2.69
CA PHE A 80 2.26 1.00 -3.06
C PHE A 80 1.45 0.12 -2.11
N HIS A 81 0.74 0.74 -1.18
CA HIS A 81 -0.05 0.04 -0.18
C HIS A 81 -1.50 -0.16 -0.66
N CYS A 82 -1.74 -1.22 -1.43
CA CYS A 82 -3.08 -1.59 -1.90
C CYS A 82 -3.71 -2.76 -1.11
N ALA A 83 -3.09 -3.20 -0.02
CA ALA A 83 -3.59 -4.29 0.79
C ALA A 83 -4.74 -3.84 1.70
N ARG A 84 -5.87 -4.56 1.65
CA ARG A 84 -6.98 -4.39 2.60
C ARG A 84 -7.44 -5.74 3.12
N LEU A 85 -7.60 -5.87 4.44
CA LEU A 85 -8.23 -7.04 5.05
C LEU A 85 -9.73 -7.01 4.79
N ALA A 86 -10.26 -7.97 4.05
CA ALA A 86 -11.67 -8.01 3.66
C ALA A 86 -12.55 -8.71 4.72
N GLY A 87 -13.79 -8.22 4.89
CA GLY A 87 -14.86 -8.84 5.68
C GLY A 87 -16.13 -8.95 4.85
N ARG A 88 -16.88 -10.04 5.02
CA ARG A 88 -18.10 -10.34 4.22
C ARG A 88 -19.37 -9.71 4.77
N THR A 89 -19.38 -9.38 6.06
CA THR A 89 -20.52 -8.85 6.83
C THR A 89 -20.09 -7.60 7.58
N ASP A 90 -21.01 -6.76 8.05
CA ASP A 90 -20.64 -5.54 8.80
C ASP A 90 -19.78 -5.83 10.03
N ARG A 91 -20.14 -6.85 10.80
CA ARG A 91 -19.36 -7.27 11.97
C ARG A 91 -17.95 -7.71 11.58
N SER A 92 -17.82 -8.53 10.53
CA SER A 92 -16.50 -8.98 10.08
C SER A 92 -15.70 -7.87 9.40
N ARG A 93 -16.35 -6.90 8.75
CA ARG A 93 -15.70 -5.69 8.20
C ARG A 93 -15.10 -4.83 9.30
N ARG A 94 -15.83 -4.59 10.38
CA ARG A 94 -15.31 -3.84 11.55
C ARG A 94 -14.13 -4.58 12.20
N ALA A 95 -14.23 -5.89 12.37
CA ALA A 95 -13.12 -6.69 12.89
C ALA A 95 -11.89 -6.64 11.96
N ALA A 96 -12.09 -6.81 10.65
CA ALA A 96 -11.02 -6.71 9.66
C ALA A 96 -10.40 -5.32 9.63
N ALA A 97 -11.19 -4.25 9.78
CA ALA A 97 -10.69 -2.89 9.86
C ALA A 97 -9.84 -2.65 11.12
N LYS A 98 -10.24 -3.20 12.28
CA LYS A 98 -9.42 -3.14 13.50
C LYS A 98 -8.09 -3.87 13.32
N GLN A 99 -8.10 -5.05 12.70
CA GLN A 99 -6.88 -5.79 12.38
C GLN A 99 -6.02 -5.05 11.34
N GLY A 100 -6.65 -4.41 10.36
CA GLY A 100 -5.99 -3.59 9.35
C GLY A 100 -5.31 -2.37 9.97
N TYR A 101 -5.99 -1.68 10.88
CA TYR A 101 -5.41 -0.57 11.65
C TYR A 101 -4.15 -1.01 12.39
N LEU A 102 -4.20 -2.12 13.15
CA LEU A 102 -3.03 -2.63 13.87
C LEU A 102 -1.88 -3.01 12.93
N ALA A 103 -2.20 -3.63 11.79
CA ALA A 103 -1.20 -3.95 10.77
C ALA A 103 -0.55 -2.68 10.19
N ASN A 104 -1.35 -1.64 9.94
CA ASN A 104 -0.90 -0.37 9.38
C ASN A 104 -0.07 0.45 10.38
N VAL A 105 -0.45 0.48 11.66
CA VAL A 105 0.38 1.07 12.74
C VAL A 105 1.74 0.38 12.78
N ARG A 106 1.77 -0.96 12.78
CA ARG A 106 3.01 -1.72 12.76
C ARG A 106 3.86 -1.43 11.51
N LEU A 107 3.25 -1.39 10.33
CA LEU A 107 3.96 -1.11 9.08
C LEU A 107 4.52 0.30 9.02
N ARG A 108 3.73 1.30 9.45
CA ARG A 108 4.19 2.69 9.52
C ARG A 108 5.42 2.79 10.41
N SER A 109 5.36 2.21 11.61
CA SER A 109 6.50 2.17 12.53
C SER A 109 7.72 1.50 11.90
N VAL A 110 7.56 0.40 11.14
CA VAL A 110 8.67 -0.21 10.41
C VAL A 110 9.27 0.76 9.40
N PHE A 111 8.45 1.43 8.58
CA PHE A 111 8.92 2.34 7.53
C PHE A 111 9.62 3.59 8.08
N GLU A 112 9.13 4.15 9.18
CA GLU A 112 9.74 5.30 9.86
C GLU A 112 11.10 4.96 10.47
N ASN A 113 11.34 3.69 10.82
CA ASN A 113 12.60 3.21 11.42
C ASN A 113 13.58 2.62 10.39
N LEU A 114 13.29 2.68 9.09
CA LEU A 114 14.26 2.29 8.07
C LEU A 114 15.36 3.37 7.95
N PRO A 115 16.61 3.01 7.58
CA PRO A 115 17.67 4.00 7.36
C PRO A 115 17.30 5.10 6.36
N LYS A 116 16.43 4.76 5.40
CA LYS A 116 15.78 5.68 4.48
C LYS A 116 14.28 5.35 4.46
N ALA A 117 13.46 6.28 4.92
CA ALA A 117 12.01 6.14 4.86
C ALA A 117 11.52 6.12 3.39
N PRO A 118 10.65 5.18 3.00
CA PRO A 118 10.11 5.11 1.65
C PRO A 118 9.03 6.19 1.41
N THR A 119 8.80 6.54 0.15
CA THR A 119 7.53 7.17 -0.23
C THR A 119 6.42 6.12 -0.23
N VAL A 120 5.34 6.34 0.50
CA VAL A 120 4.18 5.44 0.54
C VAL A 120 3.05 6.02 -0.29
N VAL A 121 2.61 5.27 -1.30
CA VAL A 121 1.38 5.56 -2.04
C VAL A 121 0.29 4.65 -1.51
N TYR A 122 -0.63 5.19 -0.71
CA TYR A 122 -1.70 4.46 -0.07
C TYR A 122 -2.95 4.43 -0.95
N CYS A 123 -3.42 3.23 -1.31
CA CYS A 123 -4.57 3.05 -2.19
C CYS A 123 -5.86 3.17 -1.36
N SER A 124 -6.49 4.34 -1.39
CA SER A 124 -7.77 4.63 -0.74
C SER A 124 -8.92 4.41 -1.74
N GLY A 125 -10.08 5.03 -1.52
CA GLY A 125 -11.19 4.93 -2.44
C GLY A 125 -12.15 6.10 -2.37
N THR A 126 -12.81 6.39 -3.49
CA THR A 126 -13.73 7.53 -3.63
C THR A 126 -14.93 7.49 -2.68
N LEU A 127 -15.31 6.30 -2.19
CA LEU A 127 -16.36 6.15 -1.17
C LEU A 127 -16.04 6.85 0.16
N MET A 128 -14.80 7.29 0.37
CA MET A 128 -14.42 8.12 1.52
C MET A 128 -15.04 9.52 1.47
N TYR A 129 -15.35 10.03 0.29
CA TYR A 129 -15.96 11.36 0.11
C TYR A 129 -17.48 11.36 0.22
N GLY A 130 -18.11 10.18 0.34
CA GLY A 130 -19.55 10.05 0.47
C GLY A 130 -20.30 10.17 -0.85
N ASN A 131 -21.60 10.44 -0.74
CA ASN A 131 -22.44 10.67 -1.91
C ASN A 131 -22.38 12.15 -2.27
N THR A 132 -21.80 12.48 -3.42
CA THR A 132 -21.73 13.84 -3.93
C THR A 132 -21.82 13.84 -5.45
N VAL A 133 -22.45 14.88 -6.00
CA VAL A 133 -22.47 15.18 -7.45
C VAL A 133 -21.43 16.23 -7.83
N ALA A 134 -20.84 16.90 -6.84
CA ALA A 134 -19.74 17.84 -7.05
C ALA A 134 -18.43 17.08 -7.26
N ILE A 135 -17.47 17.75 -7.89
CA ILE A 135 -16.10 17.24 -8.01
C ILE A 135 -15.52 17.11 -6.59
N ALA A 136 -15.20 15.88 -6.20
CA ALA A 136 -14.50 15.61 -4.96
C ALA A 136 -13.00 15.82 -5.15
N ASN A 137 -12.35 16.45 -4.17
CA ASN A 137 -10.90 16.62 -4.09
C ASN A 137 -10.41 16.32 -2.66
N GLU A 138 -9.09 16.29 -2.47
CA GLU A 138 -8.44 15.94 -1.22
C GLU A 138 -8.62 16.98 -0.10
N GLU A 139 -9.16 18.17 -0.42
CA GLU A 139 -9.50 19.21 0.56
C GLU A 139 -10.88 18.97 1.19
N GLN A 140 -11.73 18.19 0.53
CA GLN A 140 -13.07 17.89 1.02
C GLN A 140 -13.02 17.03 2.30
N PRO A 141 -13.81 17.38 3.33
CA PRO A 141 -13.95 16.53 4.51
C PRO A 141 -14.42 15.12 4.15
N LEU A 142 -13.82 14.12 4.79
CA LEU A 142 -14.22 12.73 4.59
C LEU A 142 -15.61 12.48 5.19
N SER A 143 -16.48 11.88 4.39
CA SER A 143 -17.83 11.46 4.79
C SER A 143 -18.10 10.04 4.28
N PRO A 144 -17.40 9.02 4.81
CA PRO A 144 -17.41 7.67 4.25
C PRO A 144 -18.81 7.05 4.23
N ILE A 145 -19.12 6.35 3.15
CA ILE A 145 -20.40 5.63 2.95
C ILE A 145 -20.20 4.13 2.74
N ALA A 146 -21.28 3.37 2.86
CA ALA A 146 -21.31 1.91 2.68
C ALA A 146 -20.18 1.21 3.48
N TYR A 147 -19.42 0.31 2.84
CA TYR A 147 -18.34 -0.42 3.49
C TYR A 147 -17.16 0.47 3.89
N ALA A 148 -16.99 1.65 3.28
CA ALA A 148 -15.90 2.55 3.58
C ALA A 148 -15.97 3.07 5.02
N ARG A 149 -17.17 3.17 5.61
CA ARG A 149 -17.37 3.53 7.03
C ARG A 149 -16.58 2.64 7.98
N ALA A 150 -16.49 1.35 7.67
CA ALA A 150 -15.70 0.43 8.48
C ALA A 150 -14.20 0.59 8.19
N TYR A 151 -13.84 0.75 6.92
CA TYR A 151 -12.45 0.70 6.48
C TYR A 151 -11.67 2.00 6.65
N GLU A 152 -12.33 3.15 6.71
CA GLU A 152 -11.69 4.44 7.04
C GLU A 152 -10.82 4.29 8.30
N TYR A 153 -11.32 3.57 9.30
CA TYR A 153 -10.57 3.27 10.53
C TYR A 153 -9.21 2.63 10.27
N ALA A 154 -9.11 1.71 9.31
CA ALA A 154 -7.86 1.04 8.96
C ALA A 154 -6.87 1.96 8.23
N GLU A 155 -7.35 2.97 7.50
CA GLU A 155 -6.51 3.88 6.73
C GLU A 155 -5.85 4.96 7.59
N ARG A 156 -6.45 5.28 8.75
CA ARG A 156 -6.01 6.33 9.68
C ARG A 156 -4.50 6.39 9.94
N PRO A 157 -3.75 5.27 10.11
CA PRO A 157 -2.32 5.35 10.33
C PRO A 157 -1.55 5.97 9.18
N PHE A 158 -2.07 5.95 7.95
CA PHE A 158 -1.46 6.55 6.77
C PHE A 158 -2.16 7.83 6.32
N THR A 159 -3.43 8.05 6.70
CA THR A 159 -4.23 9.18 6.18
C THR A 159 -4.44 10.31 7.18
N ARG A 160 -4.32 10.07 8.49
CA ARG A 160 -4.42 11.16 9.48
C ARG A 160 -3.14 11.98 9.45
N LYS A 161 -3.30 13.26 9.10
CA LYS A 161 -2.34 14.32 9.33
C LYS A 161 -2.35 14.65 10.82
N GLU A 162 -1.73 13.82 11.66
CA GLU A 162 -1.34 14.31 12.98
C GLU A 162 -0.17 15.28 12.76
N GLU A 163 -0.38 16.52 13.21
CA GLU A 163 0.40 17.71 12.88
C GLU A 163 1.83 17.67 13.43
N ALA A 164 2.73 18.31 12.68
CA ALA A 164 4.16 18.53 12.92
C ALA A 164 5.07 17.28 12.80
N GLU A 165 5.85 17.24 11.70
CA GLU A 165 6.96 16.29 11.44
C GLU A 165 6.55 14.85 11.06
N ALA A 166 5.75 14.69 10.00
CA ALA A 166 5.60 13.39 9.37
C ALA A 166 6.93 12.94 8.73
N ILE A 167 7.61 11.97 9.36
CA ILE A 167 8.85 11.34 8.86
C ILE A 167 8.62 10.64 7.50
N LEU A 168 7.40 10.19 7.25
CA LEU A 168 7.01 9.40 6.08
C LEU A 168 6.28 10.27 5.04
N ASP A 169 6.77 10.29 3.79
CA ASP A 169 6.04 10.87 2.64
C ASP A 169 4.91 9.92 2.24
N VAL A 170 3.69 10.24 2.65
CA VAL A 170 2.49 9.46 2.32
C VAL A 170 1.61 10.23 1.33
N ARG A 171 1.27 9.57 0.23
CA ARG A 171 0.39 10.07 -0.84
C ARG A 171 -0.82 9.16 -0.95
N THR A 172 -2.03 9.71 -0.89
CA THR A 172 -3.27 8.96 -1.08
C THR A 172 -3.65 8.95 -2.56
N ALA A 173 -3.99 7.77 -3.09
CA ALA A 173 -4.40 7.55 -4.48
C ALA A 173 -5.61 6.64 -4.58
#